data_AF-A0A3D9BQI1-F1
#
_entry.id   AF-A0A3D9BQI1-F1
#
_cell.length_a   1.000
_cell.length_b   1.000
_cell.length_c   1.000
_cell.angle_alpha   90.00
_cell.angle_beta   90.00
_cell.angle_gamma   90.00
#
_symmetry.space_group_name_H-M   'P 1'
#
loop_
_entity.id
_entity.type
_entity.pdbx_description
1 polymer ?
#
loop_
_entity_poly.entity_id
_entity_poly.type
_entity_poly.pdbx_seq_one_letter_code
_entity_poly.pdbx_strand_id
1 'polypeptide(L)'
;MPRGAVISLGVFLALVGALGLRLGWLAATLDESALIDRYAAAYVAGGGARSECHAEPGAGPLARLRVVCAPPDRPAARHVWTVAPWGQLLSVDRPGDGGGDAA
;
A
#
# COMPACT_ATOMS: atom_id res chain seq x y z
N MET A 1 -22.90 -30.21 -24.90
CA MET A 1 -22.21 -29.60 -23.73
C MET A 1 -23.21 -29.47 -22.59
N PRO A 2 -22.90 -29.91 -21.37
CA PRO A 2 -23.84 -29.82 -20.25
C PRO A 2 -24.10 -28.34 -19.95
N ARG A 3 -25.38 -27.92 -20.03
CA ARG A 3 -25.79 -26.52 -19.82
C ARG A 3 -25.29 -25.93 -18.50
N GLY A 4 -25.19 -26.77 -17.46
CA GLY A 4 -24.60 -26.38 -16.18
C GLY A 4 -23.14 -25.93 -16.28
N ALA A 5 -22.31 -26.61 -17.08
CA ALA A 5 -20.91 -26.22 -17.24
C ALA A 5 -20.75 -24.88 -17.95
N VAL A 6 -21.62 -24.59 -18.93
CA VAL A 6 -21.62 -23.30 -19.64
C VAL A 6 -22.02 -22.16 -18.70
N ILE A 7 -23.03 -22.39 -17.86
CA ILE A 7 -23.47 -21.41 -16.85
C ILE A 7 -22.37 -21.17 -15.82
N SER A 8 -21.77 -22.22 -15.26
CA SER A 8 -20.69 -22.09 -14.27
C SER A 8 -19.48 -21.35 -14.84
N LEU A 9 -19.08 -21.66 -16.07
CA LEU A 9 -17.99 -20.95 -16.75
C LEU A 9 -18.35 -19.48 -17.00
N GLY A 10 -19.57 -19.20 -17.44
CA GLY A 10 -20.04 -17.83 -17.66
C GLY A 10 -20.02 -17.00 -16.37
N VAL A 11 -20.49 -17.57 -15.26
CA VAL A 11 -20.45 -16.91 -13.93
C VAL A 11 -19.01 -16.66 -13.50
N PHE A 12 -18.13 -17.65 -13.64
CA PHE A 12 -16.72 -17.50 -13.28
C PHE A 12 -16.05 -16.37 -14.08
N LEU A 13 -16.24 -16.34 -15.40
CA LEU A 13 -15.70 -15.31 -16.27
C LEU A 13 -16.25 -13.91 -15.92
N ALA A 14 -17.55 -13.82 -15.61
CA ALA A 14 -18.16 -12.56 -15.19
C ALA A 14 -17.56 -12.04 -13.88
N LEU A 15 -17.35 -12.92 -12.88
CA LEU A 15 -16.70 -12.54 -11.61
C LEU A 15 -15.26 -12.08 -11.81
N VAL A 16 -14.48 -12.82 -12.61
CA VAL A 16 -13.09 -12.45 -12.94
C VAL A 16 -13.04 -11.12 -13.69
N GLY A 17 -13.92 -10.91 -14.67
CA GLY A 17 -14.01 -9.66 -15.42
C GLY A 17 -14.40 -8.46 -14.54
N ALA A 18 -15.39 -8.64 -13.67
CA ALA A 18 -15.80 -7.61 -12.71
C ALA A 18 -14.67 -7.25 -11.74
N LEU A 19 -13.94 -8.25 -11.24
CA LEU A 19 -12.79 -8.03 -10.36
C LEU A 19 -11.67 -7.30 -11.09
N GLY A 20 -11.35 -7.70 -12.33
CA GLY A 20 -10.35 -7.03 -13.15
C GLY A 20 -10.68 -5.57 -13.43
N LEU A 21 -11.93 -5.27 -13.80
CA LEU A 21 -12.40 -3.89 -14.02
C LEU A 21 -12.30 -3.05 -12.74
N ARG A 22 -12.69 -3.61 -11.59
CA ARG A 22 -12.61 -2.92 -10.30
C ARG A 22 -11.16 -2.64 -9.89
N LEU A 23 -10.26 -3.59 -10.08
CA LEU A 23 -8.83 -3.42 -9.80
C LEU A 23 -8.18 -2.43 -10.77
N GLY A 24 -8.54 -2.48 -12.05
CA GLY A 24 -8.06 -1.53 -13.07
C GLY A 24 -8.53 -0.11 -12.79
N TRP A 25 -9.79 0.07 -12.37
CA TRP A 25 -10.32 1.36 -11.94
C TRP A 25 -9.54 1.91 -10.75
N LEU A 26 -9.36 1.11 -9.69
CA LEU A 26 -8.56 1.51 -8.53
C LEU A 26 -7.14 1.89 -8.92
N ALA A 27 -6.49 1.13 -9.80
CA ALA A 27 -5.15 1.44 -10.28
C ALA A 27 -5.08 2.73 -11.10
N ALA A 28 -6.13 3.04 -11.89
CA ALA A 28 -6.22 4.23 -12.73
C ALA A 28 -6.60 5.50 -11.95
N THR A 29 -7.44 5.37 -10.91
CA THR A 29 -7.88 6.49 -10.07
C THR A 29 -7.07 6.63 -8.79
N LEU A 30 -5.99 5.85 -8.64
CA LEU A 30 -5.10 5.98 -7.48
C LEU A 30 -4.32 7.29 -7.63
N ASP A 31 -4.82 8.33 -6.97
CA ASP A 31 -4.08 9.57 -6.84
C ASP A 31 -2.94 9.34 -5.85
N GLU A 32 -1.71 9.27 -6.36
CA GLU A 32 -0.51 9.00 -5.55
C GLU A 32 -0.38 10.02 -4.42
N SER A 33 -0.77 11.29 -4.66
CA SER A 33 -0.78 12.35 -3.66
C SER A 33 -1.70 12.04 -2.48
N ALA A 34 -2.94 11.61 -2.75
CA ALA A 34 -3.90 11.24 -1.71
C ALA A 34 -3.42 10.03 -0.86
N LEU A 35 -2.65 9.14 -1.47
CA LEU A 35 -2.07 7.98 -0.80
C LEU A 35 -0.95 8.39 0.16
N ILE A 36 -0.04 9.26 -0.31
CA ILE A 36 1.05 9.81 0.51
C ILE A 36 0.46 10.56 1.70
N ASP A 37 -0.54 11.41 1.46
CA ASP A 37 -1.15 12.22 2.51
C ASP A 37 -1.87 11.37 3.56
N ARG A 38 -2.50 10.26 3.16
CA ARG A 38 -3.11 9.32 4.11
C ARG A 38 -2.09 8.75 5.09
N TYR A 39 -0.95 8.27 4.61
CA TYR A 39 0.06 7.65 5.47
C TYR A 39 0.87 8.71 6.24
N ALA A 40 1.13 9.87 5.65
CA ALA A 40 1.73 10.98 6.35
C ALA A 40 0.81 11.54 7.45
N ALA A 41 -0.51 11.53 7.26
CA ALA A 41 -1.46 11.90 8.31
C ALA A 41 -1.40 10.94 9.51
N ALA A 42 -1.11 9.65 9.30
CA ALA A 42 -0.91 8.70 10.39
C ALA A 42 0.34 9.04 11.23
N TYR A 43 1.42 9.50 10.57
CA TYR A 43 2.62 9.99 11.26
C TYR A 43 2.35 11.28 12.04
N VAL A 44 1.63 12.23 11.44
CA VAL A 44 1.23 13.50 12.08
C VAL A 44 0.33 13.25 13.29
N ALA A 45 -0.61 12.30 13.20
CA ALA A 45 -1.44 11.91 14.33
C ALA A 45 -0.61 11.33 15.51
N GLY A 46 0.57 10.77 15.23
CA GLY A 46 1.54 10.33 16.23
C GLY A 46 2.45 11.44 16.79
N GLY A 47 2.25 12.70 16.38
CA GLY A 47 3.02 13.85 16.86
C GLY A 47 4.18 14.29 15.97
N GLY A 48 4.35 13.69 14.79
CA GLY A 48 5.34 14.13 13.80
C GLY A 48 4.87 15.30 12.92
N ALA A 49 5.75 15.82 12.07
CA ALA A 49 5.40 16.90 11.12
C ALA A 49 5.29 16.39 9.67
N ARG A 50 4.33 16.91 8.90
CA ARG A 50 4.12 16.50 7.49
C ARG A 50 5.34 16.77 6.61
N SER A 51 6.11 17.80 6.93
CA SER A 51 7.37 18.18 6.24
C SER A 51 8.49 17.17 6.45
N GLU A 52 8.37 16.28 7.43
CA GLU A 52 9.33 15.21 7.70
C GLU A 52 9.08 13.98 6.81
N CYS A 53 8.02 14.02 5.98
CA CYS A 53 7.59 12.90 5.15
C CYS A 53 7.83 13.15 3.67
N HIS A 54 8.47 12.19 3.01
CA HIS A 54 8.61 12.14 1.56
C HIS A 54 8.24 10.76 1.01
N ALA A 55 8.00 10.71 -0.30
CA ALA A 55 7.63 9.48 -0.97
C ALA A 55 8.78 8.97 -1.85
N GLU A 56 8.99 7.67 -1.82
CA GLU A 56 10.01 6.96 -2.60
C GLU A 56 9.36 5.84 -3.41
N PRO A 57 9.96 5.46 -4.56
CA PRO A 57 9.56 4.24 -5.25
C PRO A 57 9.65 3.01 -4.33
N GLY A 58 8.68 2.11 -4.44
CA GLY A 58 8.71 0.83 -3.73
C GLY A 58 9.91 -0.03 -4.16
N ALA A 59 10.51 -0.76 -3.22
CA ALA A 59 11.71 -1.56 -3.46
C ALA A 59 11.44 -3.00 -3.93
N GLY A 60 10.19 -3.39 -4.20
CA GLY A 60 9.81 -4.78 -4.48
C GLY A 60 8.71 -4.91 -5.52
N PRO A 61 8.50 -6.12 -6.08
CA PRO A 61 7.54 -6.36 -7.18
C PRO A 61 6.09 -6.05 -6.80
N LEU A 62 5.77 -6.11 -5.51
CA LEU A 62 4.46 -5.76 -4.98
C LEU A 62 4.47 -4.40 -4.28
N ALA A 63 5.60 -3.72 -4.16
CA ALA A 63 5.67 -2.40 -3.51
C ALA A 63 5.64 -1.32 -4.59
N ARG A 64 4.55 -0.56 -4.67
CA ARG A 64 4.45 0.58 -5.58
C ARG A 64 5.11 1.82 -4.99
N LEU A 65 4.86 2.07 -3.71
CA LEU A 65 5.24 3.30 -3.04
C LEU A 65 5.75 3.01 -1.64
N ARG A 66 6.74 3.78 -1.19
CA ARG A 66 7.14 3.88 0.21
C ARG A 66 6.95 5.31 0.67
N VAL A 67 6.26 5.50 1.78
CA VAL A 67 6.19 6.79 2.46
C VAL A 67 7.16 6.70 3.63
N VAL A 68 8.17 7.56 3.62
CA VAL A 68 9.21 7.61 4.64
C VAL A 68 9.03 8.91 5.40
N CYS A 69 8.84 8.82 6.72
CA CYS A 69 8.78 9.98 7.60
C CYS A 69 9.88 9.89 8.66
N ALA A 70 10.72 10.91 8.78
CA ALA A 70 11.82 10.91 9.74
C ALA A 70 12.06 12.32 10.33
N PRO A 71 12.13 12.45 11.67
CA PRO A 71 12.49 13.72 12.29
C PRO A 71 13.90 14.16 11.84
N PRO A 72 14.12 15.46 11.52
CA PRO A 72 15.41 15.93 11.05
C PRO A 72 16.52 15.73 12.10
N ASP A 73 16.18 15.89 13.38
CA ASP A 73 17.11 15.74 14.49
C ASP A 73 17.39 14.28 14.86
N ARG A 74 16.54 13.34 14.42
CA ARG A 74 16.60 11.92 14.79
C ARG A 74 16.25 11.02 13.60
N PRO A 75 17.11 10.93 12.56
CA PRO A 75 16.83 10.13 11.37
C PRO A 75 16.69 8.62 11.64
N ALA A 76 17.25 8.13 12.75
CA ALA A 76 17.06 6.74 13.20
C ALA A 76 15.62 6.45 13.66
N ALA A 77 14.83 7.48 13.99
CA ALA A 77 13.41 7.35 14.37
C ALA A 77 12.46 7.34 13.15
N ARG A 78 12.95 6.90 11.99
CA ARG A 78 12.16 6.88 10.75
C ARG A 78 11.01 5.87 10.82
N HIS A 79 9.90 6.24 10.23
CA HIS A 79 8.76 5.37 9.99
C HIS A 79 8.61 5.16 8.48
N VAL A 80 8.46 3.90 8.06
CA VAL A 80 8.32 3.55 6.64
C VAL A 80 7.02 2.77 6.44
N TRP A 81 6.12 3.31 5.63
CA TRP A 81 4.93 2.60 5.16
C TRP A 81 5.16 2.10 3.74
N THR A 82 5.12 0.79 3.55
CA THR A 82 5.21 0.17 2.22
C THR A 82 3.81 -0.09 1.68
N VAL A 83 3.51 0.43 0.50
CA VAL A 83 2.17 0.42 -0.09
C VAL A 83 2.16 -0.36 -1.41
N ALA A 84 1.14 -1.21 -1.56
CA ALA A 84 0.90 -2.04 -2.73
C ALA A 84 0.37 -1.23 -3.93
N PRO A 85 0.28 -1.83 -5.13
CA PRO A 85 -0.12 -1.12 -6.35
C PRO A 85 -1.52 -0.52 -6.32
N TRP A 86 -2.39 -1.06 -5.46
CA TRP A 86 -3.77 -0.63 -5.29
C TRP A 86 -4.00 0.10 -3.97
N GLY A 87 -2.94 0.63 -3.35
CA GLY A 87 -3.03 1.45 -2.15
C GLY A 87 -3.12 0.69 -0.83
N GLN A 88 -3.07 -0.64 -0.85
CA GLN A 88 -3.04 -1.45 0.38
C GLN A 88 -1.73 -1.26 1.12
N LEU A 89 -1.81 -1.17 2.45
CA LEU A 89 -0.63 -1.25 3.30
C LEU A 89 -0.07 -2.67 3.29
N LEU A 90 1.19 -2.84 2.89
CA LEU A 90 1.89 -4.12 2.94
C LEU A 90 2.65 -4.30 4.24
N SER A 91 3.36 -3.27 4.69
CA SER A 91 4.14 -3.30 5.93
C SER A 91 4.34 -1.91 6.49
N VAL A 92 4.61 -1.86 7.79
CA VAL A 92 5.08 -0.67 8.50
C VAL A 92 6.35 -1.05 9.24
N ASP A 93 7.42 -0.29 9.00
CA ASP A 93 8.66 -0.35 9.79
C ASP A 93 8.67 0.89 10.69
N ARG A 94 8.65 0.68 12.02
CA ARG A 94 8.77 1.77 13.00
C ARG A 94 10.04 1.60 13.82
N PRO A 95 10.58 2.69 14.39
CA PRO A 95 11.81 2.62 15.15
C PRO A 95 11.56 1.88 16.48
N GLY A 96 12.27 0.77 16.67
CA GLY A 96 12.14 -0.10 17.85
C GLY A 96 11.55 -1.49 17.54
N ASP A 97 10.98 -1.67 16.34
CA ASP A 97 10.28 -2.89 15.94
C ASP A 97 11.24 -4.01 15.47
N GLY A 98 12.51 -3.66 15.22
CA GLY A 98 13.56 -4.57 14.73
C GLY A 98 14.43 -5.24 15.82
N GLY A 99 13.88 -5.42 17.02
CA GLY A 99 14.59 -5.94 18.20
C GLY A 99 13.95 -7.18 18.81
N GLY A 100 13.69 -8.21 18.01
CA GLY A 100 13.20 -9.50 18.51
C GLY A 100 12.74 -10.39 17.37
N ASP A 101 13.63 -11.29 16.95
CA ASP A 101 13.36 -12.61 16.34
C ASP A 101 14.35 -12.95 15.23
N ALA A 102 15.52 -13.44 15.64
CA ALA A 102 16.28 -14.51 14.97
C ALA A 102 17.39 -14.99 15.94
N ALA A 103 17.03 -15.95 16.79
CA ALA A 103 17.96 -16.84 17.47
C ALA A 103 18.33 -17.99 16.53
#